data_AF-A0A7V1XP90-F1
#
_entry.id   AF-A0A7V1XP90-F1
#
_cell.length_a   1.000
_cell.length_b   1.000
_cell.length_c   1.000
_cell.angle_alpha   90.00
_cell.angle_beta   90.00
_cell.angle_gamma   90.00
#
_symmetry.space_group_name_H-M   'P 1'
#
loop_
_entity.id
_entity.type
_entity.pdbx_description
1 polymer ?
#
loop_
_entity_poly.entity_id
_entity_poly.type
_entity_poly.pdbx_seq_one_letter_code
_entity_poly.pdbx_strand_id
1 'polypeptide(L)'
;MDLERARARRWWAGRAKVTRIDRAAAFIEDVGFALLFPNKGITLPSLYDVASDRPLFSPAGDWGPDADRVWDWKDELPRRGLAWYGKFLRGRPSLLAPSLLG
;
A
#
# COMPACT_ATOMS: atom_id res chain seq x y z
N MET A 1 -25.90 2.58 1.44
CA MET A 1 -24.50 3.01 1.31
C MET A 1 -23.74 1.91 0.58
N ASP A 2 -23.20 2.22 -0.59
CA ASP A 2 -22.45 1.26 -1.42
C ASP A 2 -21.07 1.02 -0.80
N LEU A 3 -20.85 -0.18 -0.23
CA LEU A 3 -19.62 -0.54 0.48
C LEU A 3 -18.38 -0.43 -0.39
N GLU A 4 -18.50 -0.72 -1.69
CA GLU A 4 -17.38 -0.63 -2.63
C GLU A 4 -16.96 0.83 -2.84
N ARG A 5 -17.91 1.76 -2.96
CA ARG A 5 -17.59 3.20 -2.99
C ARG A 5 -16.96 3.70 -1.70
N ALA A 6 -17.44 3.21 -0.56
CA ALA A 6 -16.87 3.58 0.74
C ALA A 6 -15.41 3.11 0.85
N ARG A 7 -15.12 1.87 0.42
CA ARG A 7 -13.76 1.32 0.34
C ARG A 7 -12.88 2.08 -0.63
N ALA A 8 -13.34 2.31 -1.86
CA ALA A 8 -12.61 3.06 -2.87
C ALA A 8 -12.18 4.44 -2.35
N ARG A 9 -13.11 5.18 -1.75
CA ARG A 9 -12.81 6.48 -1.13
C ARG A 9 -11.80 6.35 0.02
N ARG A 10 -11.96 5.34 0.87
CA ARG A 10 -11.08 5.08 2.01
C ARG A 10 -9.66 4.71 1.59
N TRP A 11 -9.53 3.96 0.50
CA TRP A 11 -8.26 3.47 -0.03
C TRP A 11 -7.66 4.39 -1.09
N TRP A 12 -8.08 5.66 -1.09
CA TRP A 12 -7.55 6.72 -1.96
C TRP A 12 -7.71 6.45 -3.46
N ALA A 13 -8.63 5.56 -3.85
CA ALA A 13 -8.94 5.33 -5.26
C ALA A 13 -9.42 6.65 -5.91
N GLY A 14 -8.87 6.97 -7.07
CA GLY A 14 -9.16 8.21 -7.80
C GLY A 14 -8.46 9.46 -7.26
N ARG A 15 -7.59 9.34 -6.25
CA ARG A 15 -6.68 10.42 -5.84
C ARG A 15 -5.45 10.46 -6.75
N ALA A 16 -4.66 11.54 -6.63
CA ALA A 16 -3.35 11.62 -7.28
C ALA A 16 -2.43 10.50 -6.80
N LYS A 17 -1.70 9.91 -7.75
CA LYS A 17 -0.75 8.83 -7.51
C LYS A 17 0.27 9.19 -6.43
N VAL A 18 0.52 8.25 -5.53
CA VAL A 18 1.50 8.37 -4.45
C VAL A 18 2.90 8.11 -5.01
N THR A 19 3.66 9.19 -5.21
CA THR A 19 5.03 9.12 -5.77
C THR A 19 6.12 9.46 -4.76
N ARG A 20 5.74 9.86 -3.55
CA ARG A 20 6.67 10.29 -2.48
C ARG A 20 6.40 9.52 -1.19
N ILE A 21 7.47 9.29 -0.42
CA ILE A 21 7.42 8.49 0.80
C ILE A 21 6.55 9.11 1.91
N ASP A 22 6.51 10.44 2.01
CA ASP A 22 5.64 11.16 2.95
C ASP A 22 4.16 10.92 2.65
N ARG A 23 3.79 10.87 1.37
CA ARG A 23 2.44 10.51 0.93
C ARG A 23 2.14 9.03 1.16
N ALA A 24 3.12 8.14 1.00
CA ALA A 24 2.99 6.73 1.34
C ALA A 24 2.74 6.52 2.83
N ALA A 25 3.51 7.20 3.69
CA ALA A 25 3.30 7.19 5.14
C ALA A 25 1.92 7.72 5.51
N ALA A 26 1.49 8.86 4.94
CA ALA A 26 0.16 9.41 5.18
C ALA A 26 -0.96 8.48 4.74
N PHE A 27 -0.78 7.72 3.64
CA PHE A 27 -1.74 6.70 3.24
C PHE A 27 -1.84 5.57 4.26
N ILE A 28 -0.70 5.02 4.70
CA ILE A 28 -0.65 3.92 5.69
C ILE A 28 -1.27 4.36 7.01
N GLU A 29 -0.91 5.55 7.48
CA GLU A 29 -1.47 6.17 8.68
C GLU A 29 -2.99 6.35 8.56
N ASP A 30 -3.44 6.85 7.40
CA ASP A 30 -4.87 6.99 7.14
C ASP A 30 -5.53 5.61 7.21
N VAL A 31 -5.12 4.61 6.43
CA VAL A 31 -5.82 3.30 6.36
C VAL A 31 -5.55 2.35 7.53
N GLY A 32 -4.56 2.65 8.37
CA GLY A 32 -4.11 1.84 9.52
C GLY A 32 -3.30 0.59 9.13
N PHE A 33 -3.70 -0.10 8.07
CA PHE A 33 -3.04 -1.31 7.58
C PHE A 33 -3.10 -1.35 6.06
N ALA A 34 -1.99 -1.71 5.40
CA ALA A 34 -1.94 -1.93 3.96
C ALA A 34 -1.05 -3.13 3.58
N LEU A 35 -1.41 -3.85 2.53
CA LEU A 35 -0.49 -4.77 1.88
C LEU A 35 0.58 -3.98 1.12
N LEU A 36 1.82 -4.49 1.07
CA LEU A 36 2.85 -3.86 0.22
C LEU A 36 2.43 -3.91 -1.25
N PHE A 37 1.97 -5.09 -1.70
CA PHE A 37 1.43 -5.35 -3.03
C PHE A 37 0.08 -6.06 -2.91
N PRO A 38 -0.90 -5.78 -3.79
CA PRO A 38 -2.19 -6.47 -3.77
C PRO A 38 -2.02 -7.97 -3.97
N ASN A 39 -2.99 -8.75 -3.49
CA ASN A 39 -2.99 -10.20 -3.65
C ASN A 39 -4.37 -10.71 -4.07
N LYS A 40 -4.39 -11.68 -4.98
CA LYS A 40 -5.62 -12.36 -5.40
C LYS A 40 -6.29 -13.00 -4.18
N GLY A 41 -7.56 -12.71 -3.98
CA GLY A 41 -8.36 -13.26 -2.87
C GLY A 41 -8.16 -12.57 -1.51
N ILE A 42 -7.46 -11.43 -1.46
CA ILE A 42 -7.39 -10.59 -0.25
C ILE A 42 -7.86 -9.18 -0.60
N THR A 43 -9.04 -8.81 -0.10
CA THR A 43 -9.65 -7.49 -0.32
C THR A 43 -9.21 -6.52 0.77
N LEU A 44 -8.01 -5.97 0.64
CA LEU A 44 -7.40 -4.99 1.55
C LEU A 44 -6.70 -3.89 0.76
N PRO A 45 -6.52 -2.69 1.35
CA PRO A 45 -5.74 -1.64 0.71
C PRO A 45 -4.31 -2.09 0.46
N SER A 46 -3.70 -1.60 -0.62
CA SER A 46 -2.30 -1.83 -0.92
C SER A 46 -1.57 -0.51 -1.20
N LEU A 47 -0.31 -0.44 -0.78
CA LEU A 47 0.57 0.67 -1.12
C LEU A 47 0.83 0.75 -2.63
N TYR A 48 0.97 -0.39 -3.31
CA TYR A 48 1.16 -0.40 -4.76
C TYR A 48 -0.05 0.16 -5.52
N ASP A 49 -1.28 -0.15 -5.09
CA ASP A 49 -2.50 0.33 -5.76
C ASP A 49 -2.65 1.86 -5.72
N VAL A 50 -2.08 2.53 -4.72
CA VAL A 50 -2.04 4.00 -4.66
C VAL A 50 -0.80 4.59 -5.30
N ALA A 51 0.26 3.80 -5.48
CA ALA A 51 1.55 4.22 -6.02
C ALA A 51 1.72 3.96 -7.53
N SER A 52 0.81 3.19 -8.13
CA SER A 52 0.85 2.75 -9.51
C SER A 52 -0.54 2.76 -10.14
N ASP A 53 -0.64 3.22 -11.39
CA ASP A 53 -1.85 3.08 -12.21
C ASP A 53 -1.87 1.74 -12.97
N ARG A 54 -0.80 0.94 -12.86
CA ARG A 54 -0.64 -0.33 -13.57
C ARG A 54 -1.17 -1.48 -12.73
N PRO A 55 -1.93 -2.43 -13.32
CA PRO A 55 -2.32 -3.64 -12.61
C PRO A 55 -1.06 -4.45 -12.24
N LEU A 56 -0.97 -4.90 -10.99
CA LEU A 56 0.16 -5.71 -10.53
C LEU A 56 0.29 -7.02 -11.34
N PHE A 57 -0.84 -7.64 -11.64
CA PHE A 57 -0.90 -8.88 -12.41
C PHE A 57 -0.98 -8.56 -13.91
N SER A 58 0.07 -7.94 -14.45
CA SER A 58 0.21 -7.76 -15.90
C SER A 58 0.73 -9.06 -16.54
N PRO A 59 0.14 -9.54 -17.65
CA PRO A 59 0.65 -10.70 -18.39
C PRO A 59 2.08 -10.52 -18.90
N ALA A 60 2.54 -9.27 -19.06
CA ALA A 60 3.86 -8.93 -19.56
C ALA A 60 5.00 -9.17 -18.54
N GLY A 61 4.68 -9.42 -17.26
CA GLY A 61 5.69 -9.67 -16.22
C GLY A 61 6.56 -8.47 -15.84
N ASP A 62 6.35 -7.30 -16.45
CA ASP A 62 6.99 -6.03 -16.10
C ASP A 62 6.15 -5.27 -15.08
N TRP A 63 6.73 -5.07 -13.89
CA TRP A 63 6.09 -4.39 -12.76
C TRP A 63 6.34 -2.86 -12.81
N GLY A 64 7.24 -2.42 -13.69
CA GLY A 64 7.57 -1.03 -13.93
C GLY A 64 8.27 -0.32 -12.75
N PRO A 65 8.69 0.94 -12.96
CA PRO A 65 9.45 1.70 -11.97
C PRO A 65 8.66 2.05 -10.71
N ASP A 66 7.33 1.97 -10.75
CA ASP A 66 6.48 2.19 -9.58
C ASP A 66 6.58 1.00 -8.60
N ALA A 67 6.79 -0.22 -9.07
CA ALA A 67 6.99 -1.37 -8.21
C ALA A 67 8.35 -1.35 -7.50
N ASP A 68 9.42 -0.97 -8.22
CA ASP A 68 10.76 -0.80 -7.64
C ASP A 68 10.73 0.23 -6.51
N ARG A 69 10.05 1.37 -6.73
CA ARG A 69 9.86 2.39 -5.69
C ARG A 69 9.12 1.84 -4.46
N VAL A 70 8.06 1.06 -4.66
CA VAL A 70 7.32 0.43 -3.55
C VAL A 70 8.19 -0.59 -2.81
N TRP A 71 9.04 -1.32 -3.53
CA TRP A 71 10.03 -2.20 -2.93
C TRP A 71 11.05 -1.43 -2.08
N ASP A 72 11.55 -0.29 -2.55
CA ASP A 72 12.46 0.56 -1.77
C ASP A 72 11.78 1.09 -0.49
N TRP A 73 10.52 1.52 -0.61
CA TRP A 73 9.74 2.02 0.54
C TRP A 73 9.49 0.96 1.61
N LYS A 74 9.47 -0.33 1.26
CA LYS A 74 9.37 -1.43 2.23
C LYS A 74 10.39 -1.29 3.35
N ASP A 75 11.62 -0.93 3.01
CA ASP A 75 12.73 -0.83 3.95
C ASP A 75 12.89 0.61 4.46
N GLU A 76 12.57 1.61 3.64
CA GLU A 76 12.72 3.01 4.02
C GLU A 76 11.67 3.50 5.04
N LEU A 77 10.41 3.07 4.90
CA LEU A 77 9.33 3.44 5.82
C LEU A 77 9.63 3.03 7.28
N PRO A 78 9.96 1.75 7.60
CA PRO A 78 10.29 1.35 8.96
C PRO A 78 11.60 1.97 9.44
N ARG A 79 12.61 2.12 8.58
CA ARG A 79 13.87 2.79 8.95
C ARG A 79 13.66 4.24 9.41
N ARG A 80 12.63 4.90 8.89
CA ARG A 80 12.24 6.27 9.27
C ARG A 80 11.16 6.32 10.38
N GLY A 81 10.71 5.18 10.90
CA GLY A 81 9.63 5.12 11.88
C GLY A 81 8.25 5.56 11.33
N LEU A 82 8.07 5.53 10.01
CA LEU A 82 6.85 5.99 9.34
C LEU A 82 5.80 4.88 9.14
N ALA A 83 6.21 3.61 9.25
CA ALA A 83 5.33 2.45 9.28
C ALA A 83 6.07 1.24 9.85
N TRP A 84 5.35 0.28 10.41
CA TRP A 84 5.92 -1.03 10.72
C TRP A 84 5.81 -1.95 9.51
N TYR A 85 6.87 -2.66 9.17
CA TYR A 85 6.86 -3.65 8.10
C TYR A 85 6.87 -5.08 8.67
N GLY A 86 6.06 -5.96 8.10
CA GLY A 86 6.02 -7.36 8.52
C GLY A 86 5.14 -8.22 7.63
N LYS A 87 4.83 -9.43 8.12
CA LYS A 87 3.94 -10.40 7.45
C LYS A 87 2.73 -10.71 8.32
N PHE A 88 1.94 -9.69 8.62
CA PHE A 88 0.88 -9.77 9.63
C PHE A 88 -0.35 -10.57 9.19
N LEU A 89 -0.63 -10.64 7.88
CA LEU A 89 -1.80 -11.36 7.36
C LEU A 89 -1.39 -12.39 6.30
N ARG A 90 -1.69 -13.67 6.57
CA ARG A 90 -1.45 -14.80 5.64
C ARG A 90 -0.03 -14.83 5.06
N GLY A 91 0.98 -14.44 5.84
CA GLY A 91 2.38 -14.42 5.40
C GLY A 91 2.71 -13.36 4.33
N ARG A 92 1.82 -12.39 4.10
CA ARG A 92 1.97 -11.39 3.03
C ARG A 92 2.71 -10.14 3.52
N PRO A 93 3.68 -9.62 2.73
CA PRO A 93 4.31 -8.32 3.00
C PRO A 93 3.26 -7.24 3.24
N SER A 94 3.31 -6.63 4.42
CA SER A 94 2.30 -5.70 4.93
C SER A 94 2.94 -4.58 5.72
N LEU A 95 2.23 -3.45 5.78
CA LEU A 95 2.61 -2.24 6.47
C LEU A 95 1.51 -1.89 7.48
N LEU A 96 1.92 -1.47 8.68
CA LEU A 96 1.03 -1.05 9.76
C LEU A 96 1.36 0.38 10.17
N ALA A 97 0.34 1.19 10.42
CA ALA A 97 0.49 2.54 10.92
C ALA A 97 1.20 2.56 12.28
N PRO A 98 2.14 3.48 12.53
CA PRO A 98 2.78 3.63 13.83
C PRO A 98 1.78 3.84 14.98
N SER A 99 0.70 4.61 14.75
CA SER A 99 -0.34 4.91 15.74
C SER A 99 -1.15 3.71 16.23
N LEU A 100 -1.08 2.57 15.56
CA LEU A 100 -1.76 1.35 16.03
C LEU A 100 -0.97 0.60 17.11
N LEU A 101 0.31 0.92 17.30
CA LEU A 101 1.19 0.27 18.26
C LEU A 101 1.79 1.25 19.29
N GLY A 102 1.31 2.50 19.31
CA GLY A 102 1.82 3.59 20.16
C GLY A 102 0.73 4.34 20.90
#